data_AF-A0A0B5HKB3-F1
#
_entry.id   AF-A0A0B5HKB3-F1
#
_cell.length_a   1.000
_cell.length_b   1.000
_cell.length_c   1.000
_cell.angle_alpha   90.00
_cell.angle_beta   90.00
_cell.angle_gamma   90.00
#
_symmetry.space_group_name_H-M   'P 1'
#
loop_
_entity.id
_entity.type
_entity.pdbx_description
1 polymer ?
#
loop_
_entity_poly.entity_id
_entity_poly.type
_entity_poly.pdbx_seq_one_letter_code
_entity_poly.pdbx_strand_id
1 'polypeptide(L)'
;MEISRKMSEHKQDELDEIFVDKNEPADKRLVVEILKPYVTIDLIGNISFSENFEKINNQHKALIYLISKKAMILKGIKSITEPSKIPEVSKGAFISKSDVKNALCTNYKKLVLKEKEGYVIPNHNLKKIKNLIENGN
;
A
#
# COMPACT_ATOMS: atom_id res chain seq x y z
N MET A 1 -8.93 11.22 -55.97
CA MET A 1 -7.73 11.60 -55.22
C MET A 1 -7.85 11.02 -53.83
N GLU A 2 -7.27 9.85 -53.66
CA GLU A 2 -7.13 9.17 -52.37
C GLU A 2 -6.11 9.95 -51.52
N ILE A 3 -6.46 10.24 -50.27
CA ILE A 3 -5.45 10.51 -49.24
C ILE A 3 -5.63 9.41 -48.20
N SER A 4 -4.85 8.35 -48.40
CA SER A 4 -4.79 7.17 -47.55
C SER A 4 -4.47 7.56 -46.11
N ARG A 5 -5.24 6.96 -45.20
CA ARG A 5 -4.91 6.74 -43.79
C ARG A 5 -3.44 6.33 -43.65
N LYS A 6 -2.62 7.16 -42.99
CA LYS A 6 -1.48 6.65 -42.22
C LYS A 6 -1.96 6.48 -40.78
N MET A 7 -2.52 5.31 -40.49
CA MET A 7 -2.53 4.80 -39.13
C MET A 7 -1.08 4.50 -38.79
N SER A 8 -0.44 5.37 -38.01
CA SER A 8 0.83 5.05 -37.38
C SER A 8 0.54 3.97 -36.34
N GLU A 9 0.81 2.72 -36.70
CA GLU A 9 1.04 1.64 -35.75
C GLU A 9 2.24 2.05 -34.88
N HIS A 10 1.97 2.72 -33.78
CA HIS A 10 2.92 2.74 -32.67
C HIS A 10 2.99 1.30 -32.18
N LYS A 11 4.01 0.56 -32.62
CA LYS A 11 4.50 -0.60 -31.88
C LYS A 11 4.76 -0.09 -30.47
N GLN A 12 3.92 -0.50 -29.53
CA GLN A 12 4.14 -0.30 -28.12
C GLN A 12 5.51 -0.90 -27.81
N ASP A 13 6.40 -0.12 -27.19
CA ASP A 13 7.75 -0.60 -26.88
C ASP A 13 7.60 -1.79 -25.93
N GLU A 14 8.27 -2.91 -26.17
CA GLU A 14 8.19 -4.10 -25.29
C GLU A 14 8.60 -3.73 -23.84
N LEU A 15 9.44 -2.71 -23.70
CA LEU A 15 9.80 -2.17 -22.40
C LEU A 15 8.63 -1.45 -21.71
N ASP A 16 7.68 -0.86 -22.45
CA ASP A 16 6.52 -0.17 -21.86
C ASP A 16 5.69 -1.12 -20.96
N GLU A 17 5.78 -2.44 -21.17
CA GLU A 17 5.12 -3.45 -20.33
C GLU A 17 5.73 -3.58 -18.92
N ILE A 18 7.01 -3.23 -18.75
CA ILE A 18 7.74 -3.37 -17.47
C ILE A 18 7.87 -2.04 -16.70
N PHE A 19 7.54 -0.91 -17.32
CA PHE A 19 7.55 0.40 -16.68
C PHE A 19 6.19 0.71 -16.04
N VAL A 20 6.22 1.06 -14.75
CA VAL A 20 5.02 1.50 -14.01
C VAL A 20 5.13 2.98 -13.74
N ASP A 21 4.11 3.77 -14.14
CA ASP A 21 4.04 5.18 -13.76
C ASP A 21 3.93 5.28 -12.23
N LYS A 22 4.80 6.09 -11.62
CA LYS A 22 4.72 6.43 -10.19
C LYS A 22 3.38 7.04 -9.80
N ASN A 23 2.66 7.64 -10.75
CA ASN A 23 1.35 8.25 -10.58
C ASN A 23 0.20 7.30 -10.90
N GLU A 24 0.47 6.05 -11.28
CA GLU A 24 -0.59 5.07 -11.53
C GLU A 24 -1.48 4.96 -10.27
N PRO A 25 -2.80 5.12 -10.42
CA PRO A 25 -3.70 5.08 -9.27
C PRO A 25 -3.65 3.70 -8.61
N ALA A 26 -3.67 3.67 -7.28
CA ALA A 26 -3.74 2.43 -6.55
C ALA A 26 -5.01 1.64 -6.92
N ASP A 27 -4.87 0.34 -7.17
CA ASP A 27 -6.01 -0.56 -7.35
C ASP A 27 -6.82 -0.65 -6.06
N LYS A 28 -7.98 0.02 -6.04
CA LYS A 28 -8.88 0.08 -4.88
C LYS A 28 -9.42 -1.31 -4.51
N ARG A 29 -9.63 -2.21 -5.47
CA ARG A 29 -10.12 -3.57 -5.19
C ARG A 29 -9.07 -4.35 -4.44
N LEU A 30 -7.81 -4.29 -4.92
CA LEU A 30 -6.69 -4.93 -4.26
C LEU A 30 -6.46 -4.43 -2.83
N VAL A 31 -6.57 -3.11 -2.60
CA VAL A 31 -6.49 -2.53 -1.25
C VAL A 31 -7.59 -3.11 -0.34
N VAL A 32 -8.83 -3.19 -0.83
CA VAL A 32 -9.94 -3.79 -0.07
C VAL A 32 -9.70 -5.27 0.22
N GLU A 33 -9.23 -6.04 -0.76
CA GLU A 33 -8.91 -7.47 -0.58
C GLU A 33 -7.87 -7.70 0.52
N ILE A 34 -6.80 -6.89 0.54
CA ILE A 34 -5.76 -7.00 1.58
C ILE A 34 -6.33 -6.63 2.95
N LEU A 35 -7.16 -5.59 3.05
CA LEU A 35 -7.61 -5.05 4.33
C LEU A 35 -8.80 -5.77 4.95
N LYS A 36 -9.74 -6.26 4.12
CA LYS A 36 -11.02 -6.82 4.57
C LYS A 36 -10.90 -7.92 5.62
N PRO A 37 -9.88 -8.80 5.60
CA PRO A 37 -9.72 -9.81 6.65
C PRO A 37 -9.29 -9.24 8.00
N TYR A 38 -8.72 -8.03 8.04
CA TYR A 38 -7.98 -7.50 9.19
C TYR A 38 -8.61 -6.27 9.83
N VAL A 39 -9.25 -5.40 9.04
CA VAL A 39 -9.73 -4.09 9.52
C VAL A 39 -11.12 -3.74 9.02
N THR A 40 -11.82 -2.94 9.82
CA THR A 40 -12.93 -2.07 9.38
C THR A 40 -12.52 -0.62 9.63
N ILE A 41 -12.87 0.29 8.73
CA ILE A 41 -12.56 1.72 8.83
C ILE A 41 -13.88 2.49 8.73
N ASP A 42 -14.19 3.34 9.71
CA ASP A 42 -15.39 4.17 9.66
C ASP A 42 -15.24 5.38 8.70
N LEU A 43 -16.31 6.13 8.49
CA LEU A 43 -16.33 7.25 7.54
C LEU A 43 -15.47 8.46 7.99
N ILE A 44 -15.02 8.49 9.24
CA ILE A 44 -14.16 9.57 9.77
C ILE A 44 -12.69 9.13 9.92
N GLY A 45 -12.39 7.86 9.64
CA GLY A 45 -11.02 7.31 9.57
C GLY A 45 -10.58 6.54 10.81
N ASN A 46 -11.48 6.18 11.72
CA ASN A 46 -11.13 5.29 12.84
C ASN A 46 -11.02 3.85 12.35
N ILE A 47 -9.92 3.19 12.73
CA ILE A 47 -9.66 1.79 12.41
C ILE A 47 -10.11 0.91 13.57
N SER A 48 -10.90 -0.11 13.28
CA SER A 48 -11.16 -1.24 14.17
C SER A 48 -10.47 -2.48 13.63
N PHE A 49 -9.57 -3.07 14.42
CA PHE A 49 -8.85 -4.29 14.07
C PHE A 49 -9.67 -5.52 14.46
N SER A 50 -9.66 -6.53 13.58
CA SER A 50 -10.32 -7.82 13.81
C SER A 50 -9.44 -8.80 14.57
N GLU A 51 -9.99 -9.94 15.00
CA GLU A 51 -9.20 -11.03 15.60
C GLU A 51 -8.11 -11.58 14.68
N ASN A 52 -8.33 -11.57 13.36
CA ASN A 52 -7.31 -12.01 12.40
C ASN A 52 -6.09 -11.08 12.43
N PHE A 53 -6.31 -9.78 12.66
CA PHE A 53 -5.19 -8.86 12.83
C PHE A 53 -4.36 -9.23 14.06
N GLU A 54 -4.98 -9.70 15.15
CA GLU A 54 -4.20 -10.10 16.33
C GLU A 54 -3.35 -11.35 16.11
N LYS A 55 -3.75 -12.22 15.18
CA LYS A 55 -3.07 -13.48 14.87
C LYS A 55 -1.85 -13.33 13.95
N ILE A 56 -1.73 -12.22 13.21
CA ILE A 56 -0.58 -12.00 12.32
C ILE A 56 0.62 -11.42 13.08
N ASN A 57 1.82 -11.63 12.54
CA ASN A 57 3.04 -11.11 13.14
C ASN A 57 3.10 -9.56 13.11
N ASN A 58 3.90 -8.98 14.02
CA ASN A 58 4.03 -7.52 14.16
C ASN A 58 4.51 -6.80 12.88
N GLN A 59 5.22 -7.51 11.99
CA GLN A 59 5.70 -6.92 10.75
C GLN A 59 4.52 -6.73 9.78
N HIS A 60 3.66 -7.74 9.62
CA HIS A 60 2.44 -7.62 8.84
C HIS A 60 1.49 -6.56 9.42
N LYS A 61 1.37 -6.47 10.74
CA LYS A 61 0.60 -5.41 11.41
C LYS A 61 1.02 -4.00 10.95
N ALA A 62 2.32 -3.76 10.81
CA ALA A 62 2.84 -2.48 10.29
C ALA A 62 2.40 -2.20 8.84
N LEU A 63 2.43 -3.21 7.96
CA LEU A 63 1.96 -3.07 6.57
C LEU A 63 0.46 -2.81 6.51
N ILE A 64 -0.34 -3.57 7.25
CA ILE A 64 -1.80 -3.39 7.29
C ILE A 64 -2.17 -1.97 7.71
N TYR A 65 -1.47 -1.39 8.69
CA TYR A 65 -1.70 0.00 9.08
C TYR A 65 -1.37 1.01 7.97
N LEU A 66 -0.23 0.86 7.28
CA LEU A 66 0.12 1.73 6.15
C LEU A 66 -0.91 1.62 5.01
N ILE A 67 -1.38 0.42 4.69
CA ILE A 67 -2.42 0.20 3.66
C ILE A 67 -3.75 0.80 4.12
N SER A 68 -4.07 0.74 5.41
CA SER A 68 -5.29 1.36 5.97
C SER A 68 -5.27 2.87 5.75
N LYS A 69 -4.15 3.54 5.98
CA LYS A 69 -4.00 4.97 5.67
C LYS A 69 -4.11 5.26 4.18
N LYS A 70 -3.50 4.44 3.32
CA LYS A 70 -3.69 4.54 1.87
C LYS A 70 -5.16 4.44 1.48
N ALA A 71 -5.91 3.49 2.05
CA ALA A 71 -7.34 3.31 1.79
C ALA A 71 -8.15 4.57 2.18
N MET A 72 -7.84 5.18 3.32
CA MET A 72 -8.49 6.43 3.76
C MET A 72 -8.22 7.59 2.80
N ILE A 73 -6.99 7.73 2.30
CA ILE A 73 -6.62 8.75 1.30
C ILE A 73 -7.36 8.49 -0.01
N LEU A 74 -7.39 7.25 -0.50
CA LEU A 74 -8.12 6.85 -1.72
C LEU A 74 -9.63 7.06 -1.59
N LYS A 75 -10.16 7.03 -0.37
CA LYS A 75 -11.56 7.32 -0.03
C LYS A 75 -11.84 8.82 0.11
N GLY A 76 -10.81 9.66 0.22
CA GLY A 76 -10.92 11.12 0.31
C GLY A 76 -11.05 11.67 1.75
N ILE A 77 -10.62 10.92 2.77
CA ILE A 77 -10.63 11.39 4.16
C ILE A 77 -9.52 12.44 4.34
N LYS A 78 -9.91 13.72 4.37
CA LYS A 78 -8.99 14.87 4.31
C LYS A 78 -8.04 15.01 5.50
N SER A 79 -8.37 14.45 6.66
CA SER A 79 -7.53 14.51 7.87
C SER A 79 -6.35 13.54 7.83
N ILE A 80 -6.30 12.63 6.86
CA ILE A 80 -5.31 11.58 6.76
C ILE A 80 -4.29 11.93 5.68
N THR A 81 -3.01 11.82 6.00
CA THR A 81 -1.90 12.12 5.10
C THR A 81 -0.93 10.96 5.00
N GLU A 82 -0.25 10.80 3.86
CA GLU A 82 0.97 10.00 3.74
C GLU A 82 2.15 10.97 3.57
N PRO A 83 3.39 10.58 3.96
CA PRO A 83 3.81 9.30 4.53
C PRO A 83 3.53 9.18 6.05
N SER A 84 3.74 7.99 6.64
CA SER A 84 3.52 7.75 8.09
C SER A 84 4.82 7.56 8.88
N LYS A 85 4.90 8.18 10.06
CA LYS A 85 6.11 8.13 10.92
C LYS A 85 6.16 6.85 11.75
N ILE A 86 7.34 6.42 12.18
CA ILE A 86 7.51 5.23 13.04
C ILE A 86 6.65 5.28 14.32
N PRO A 87 6.60 6.39 15.09
CA PRO A 87 5.74 6.47 16.27
C PRO A 87 4.25 6.37 15.95
N GLU A 88 3.84 6.90 14.79
CA GLU A 88 2.47 6.85 14.33
C GLU A 88 2.07 5.41 13.96
N VAL A 89 2.88 4.71 13.16
CA VAL A 89 2.65 3.30 12.81
C VAL A 89 2.64 2.43 14.07
N SER A 90 3.57 2.67 15.01
CA SER A 90 3.64 1.93 16.27
C SER A 90 2.36 2.09 17.09
N LYS A 91 1.87 3.33 17.26
CA LYS A 91 0.62 3.60 17.98
C LYS A 91 -0.60 3.03 17.24
N GLY A 92 -0.66 3.26 15.94
CA GLY A 92 -1.81 2.89 15.12
C GLY A 92 -1.96 1.40 14.86
N ALA A 93 -0.86 0.64 14.86
CA ALA A 93 -0.86 -0.82 14.69
C ALA A 93 -0.71 -1.59 16.01
N PHE A 94 -0.67 -0.90 17.16
CA PHE A 94 -0.49 -1.50 18.50
C PHE A 94 0.76 -2.38 18.63
N ILE A 95 1.89 -1.94 18.08
CA ILE A 95 3.18 -2.66 18.11
C ILE A 95 4.32 -1.75 18.57
N SER A 96 5.45 -2.33 18.96
CA SER A 96 6.59 -1.55 19.42
C SER A 96 7.25 -0.75 18.29
N LYS A 97 7.87 0.39 18.60
CA LYS A 97 8.69 1.14 17.63
C LYS A 97 9.85 0.31 17.08
N SER A 98 10.34 -0.65 17.85
CA SER A 98 11.39 -1.59 17.43
C SER A 98 10.88 -2.51 16.33
N ASP A 99 9.68 -3.07 16.50
CA ASP A 99 9.04 -3.92 15.49
C ASP A 99 8.76 -3.14 14.20
N VAL A 100 8.30 -1.90 14.31
CA VAL A 100 8.11 -1.02 13.15
C VAL A 100 9.44 -0.77 12.43
N LYS A 101 10.52 -0.50 13.16
CA LYS A 101 11.87 -0.34 12.56
C LYS A 101 12.31 -1.61 11.85
N ASN A 102 12.18 -2.77 12.49
CA ASN A 102 12.55 -4.05 11.90
C ASN A 102 11.71 -4.35 10.65
N ALA A 103 10.41 -4.08 10.69
CA ALA A 103 9.52 -4.27 9.55
C ALA A 103 9.89 -3.34 8.39
N LEU A 104 9.95 -2.02 8.61
CA LEU A 104 10.03 -1.05 7.53
C LEU A 104 11.46 -0.76 7.07
N CYS A 105 12.45 -0.85 7.96
CA CYS A 105 13.85 -0.56 7.63
C CYS A 105 14.63 -1.80 7.18
N THR A 106 14.21 -3.00 7.61
CA THR A 106 14.94 -4.24 7.36
C THR A 106 14.13 -5.15 6.44
N ASN A 107 13.01 -5.68 6.91
CA ASN A 107 12.34 -6.81 6.25
C ASN A 107 11.59 -6.39 4.98
N TYR A 108 10.94 -5.23 5.02
CA TYR A 108 10.12 -4.71 3.93
C TYR A 108 10.73 -3.47 3.27
N LYS A 109 12.03 -3.23 3.45
CA LYS A 109 12.75 -2.09 2.85
C LYS A 109 12.54 -1.95 1.34
N LYS A 110 12.29 -3.05 0.62
CA LYS A 110 12.03 -3.07 -0.83
C LYS A 110 10.54 -2.93 -1.19
N LEU A 111 9.65 -3.06 -0.22
CA LEU A 111 8.19 -2.99 -0.40
C LEU A 111 7.63 -1.62 0.00
N VAL A 112 8.33 -0.88 0.86
CA VAL A 112 7.99 0.48 1.24
C VAL A 112 8.98 1.50 0.67
N LEU A 113 8.51 2.71 0.42
CA LEU A 113 9.35 3.85 0.11
C LEU A 113 9.51 4.70 1.36
N LYS A 114 10.77 5.03 1.69
CA LYS A 114 11.09 6.01 2.72
C LYS A 114 11.10 7.40 2.09
N GLU A 115 10.17 8.25 2.54
CA GLU A 115 10.13 9.66 2.20
C GLU A 115 10.68 10.51 3.35
N LYS A 116 10.85 11.82 3.15
CA LYS A 116 11.43 12.74 4.17
C LYS A 116 10.77 12.61 5.54
N GLU A 117 9.45 12.47 5.56
CA GLU A 117 8.64 12.49 6.78
C GLU A 117 8.16 11.10 7.23
N GLY A 118 8.51 9.99 6.56
CA GLY A 118 8.01 8.68 6.97
C GLY A 118 8.08 7.61 5.90
N TYR A 119 7.18 6.64 5.98
CA TYR A 119 7.06 5.52 5.05
C TYR A 119 5.71 5.52 4.33
N VAL A 120 5.75 5.14 3.06
CA VAL A 120 4.57 4.91 2.20
C VAL A 120 4.72 3.59 1.46
N ILE A 121 3.60 2.97 1.10
CA ILE A 121 3.60 1.80 0.20
C ILE A 121 3.45 2.31 -1.24
N PRO A 122 4.41 2.05 -2.15
CA PRO A 122 4.22 2.29 -3.58
C PRO A 122 3.07 1.45 -4.14
N ASN A 123 2.28 2.03 -5.04
CA ASN A 123 1.06 1.38 -5.55
C ASN A 123 1.37 0.04 -6.25
N HIS A 124 2.45 -0.04 -7.04
CA HIS A 124 2.91 -1.26 -7.72
C HIS A 124 3.35 -2.38 -6.77
N ASN A 125 3.60 -2.08 -5.49
CA ASN A 125 3.99 -3.09 -4.49
C ASN A 125 2.79 -3.73 -3.78
N LEU A 126 1.56 -3.22 -3.95
CA LEU A 126 0.37 -3.76 -3.29
C LEU A 126 0.17 -5.25 -3.58
N LYS A 127 0.39 -5.69 -4.83
CA LYS A 127 0.24 -7.10 -5.22
C LYS A 127 1.28 -7.99 -4.55
N LYS A 128 2.53 -7.51 -4.44
CA LYS A 128 3.61 -8.22 -3.73
C LYS A 128 3.31 -8.33 -2.24
N ILE A 129 2.77 -7.27 -1.64
CA ILE A 129 2.40 -7.24 -0.22
C ILE A 129 1.24 -8.20 0.06
N LYS A 130 0.21 -8.25 -0.80
CA LYS A 130 -0.89 -9.23 -0.66
C LYS A 130 -0.34 -10.65 -0.57
N ASN A 131 0.43 -11.05 -1.57
CA ASN A 131 1.02 -12.40 -1.62
C ASN A 131 1.89 -12.70 -0.39
N LEU A 132 2.63 -11.70 0.10
CA LEU A 132 3.47 -11.85 1.28
C LEU A 132 2.65 -12.09 2.55
N ILE A 133 1.55 -11.35 2.73
CA ILE A 133 0.66 -11.49 3.90
C ILE A 133 -0.10 -12.83 3.84
N GLU A 134 -0.51 -13.27 2.65
CA GLU A 134 -1.23 -14.54 2.45
C GLU A 134 -0.32 -15.76 2.66
N ASN A 135 0.93 -15.73 2.21
CA ASN A 135 1.87 -16.85 2.31
C ASN A 135 2.65 -16.91 3.64
N GLY A 136 2.57 -15.86 4.46
CA GLY A 136 3.31 -15.72 5.72
C GLY A 136 2.46 -15.89 6.98
N ASN A 137 1.24 -16.41 6.85
CA ASN A 137 0.38 -16.81 7.96
C ASN A 137 0.46 -18.32 8.21
#